data_AF-A0A9P6XLN1-F1
#
_entry.id   AF-A0A9P6XLN1-F1
#
_cell.length_a   1.000
_cell.length_b   1.000
_cell.length_c   1.000
_cell.angle_alpha   90.00
_cell.angle_beta   90.00
_cell.angle_gamma   90.00
#
_symmetry.space_group_name_H-M   'P 1'
#
loop_
_entity.id
_entity.type
_entity.pdbx_description
1 polymer ?
#
loop_
_entity_poly.entity_id
_entity_poly.type
_entity_poly.pdbx_seq_one_letter_code
_entity_poly.pdbx_strand_id
1 'polypeptide(L)' 'MDDLAGPHHAHPNGEIDLIMPLTDDARFDGHGAGWLVYGPGSAHSPTVTQGRALVLYLLPGGAIEFTRPAS' A
#
# COMPACT_ATOMS: atom_id res chain seq x y z
N MET A 1 -9.48 -0.30 16.64
CA MET A 1 -9.21 1.15 16.51
C MET A 1 -7.78 1.24 15.98
N ASP A 2 -7.57 0.65 14.81
CA ASP A 2 -6.23 0.27 14.32
C ASP A 2 -6.10 0.60 12.84
N ASP A 3 -7.01 1.42 12.32
CA ASP A 3 -7.00 1.86 10.94
C ASP A 3 -5.96 2.97 10.78
N LEU A 4 -5.06 2.79 9.82
CA LEU A 4 -3.96 3.71 9.53
C LEU A 4 -3.97 4.05 8.05
N ALA A 5 -3.81 5.33 7.74
CA ALA A 5 -3.50 5.80 6.40
C ALA A 5 -2.06 6.33 6.35
N GLY A 6 -1.28 5.80 5.42
CA GLY A 6 0.05 6.31 5.10
C GLY A 6 -0.01 7.57 4.22
N PRO A 7 1.14 8.19 3.94
CA PRO A 7 1.22 9.38 3.09
C PRO A 7 0.85 9.05 1.65
N HIS A 8 0.18 10.00 0.98
CA HIS A 8 -0.15 9.90 -0.44
C HIS A 8 1.14 9.86 -1.29
N HIS A 9 1.23 8.91 -2.20
CA HIS A 9 2.33 8.77 -3.14
C HIS A 9 1.90 8.12 -4.45
N ALA A 10 2.73 8.25 -5.48
CA ALA A 10 2.57 7.62 -6.77
C ALA A 10 3.69 6.59 -7.03
N HIS A 11 3.37 5.61 -7.89
CA HIS A 11 4.26 4.54 -8.33
C HIS A 11 4.57 4.69 -9.83
N PRO A 12 5.63 5.44 -10.22
CA PRO A 12 5.90 5.74 -11.63
C PRO A 12 6.03 4.48 -12.51
N ASN A 13 6.58 3.41 -11.94
CA ASN A 13 6.81 2.14 -12.63
C ASN A 13 5.87 1.01 -12.16
N GLY A 14 4.88 1.31 -11.34
CA GLY A 14 3.98 0.35 -10.71
C GLY A 14 4.55 -0.26 -9.42
N GLU A 15 3.78 -1.14 -8.80
CA GLU A 15 4.09 -1.83 -7.54
C GLU A 15 3.42 -3.20 -7.52
N ILE A 16 4.10 -4.19 -6.92
CA ILE A 16 3.53 -5.51 -6.62
C ILE A 16 3.66 -5.76 -5.13
N ASP A 17 2.52 -6.04 -4.48
CA ASP A 17 2.43 -6.25 -3.05
C ASP A 17 2.09 -7.69 -2.72
N LEU A 18 2.74 -8.24 -1.69
CA LEU A 18 2.25 -9.41 -0.98
C LEU A 18 1.70 -8.99 0.38
N ILE A 19 0.37 -9.13 0.53
CA ILE A 19 -0.37 -8.80 1.75
C ILE A 19 -0.41 -10.04 2.66
N MET A 20 0.11 -9.89 3.88
CA MET A 20 0.15 -10.92 4.92
C MET A 20 -0.55 -10.42 6.19
N PRO A 21 -1.88 -10.65 6.31
CA PRO A 21 -2.63 -10.29 7.50
C PRO A 21 -2.06 -10.98 8.75
N LEU A 22 -1.88 -10.20 9.82
CA LEU A 22 -1.59 -10.69 11.18
C LEU A 22 -2.85 -10.77 12.04
N THR A 23 -3.97 -10.29 11.50
CA THR A 23 -5.32 -10.37 12.04
C THR A 23 -6.22 -10.83 10.90
N ASP A 24 -7.12 -11.79 11.14
CA ASP A 24 -7.84 -12.51 10.08
C ASP A 24 -8.58 -11.58 9.09
N ASP A 25 -9.17 -10.50 9.59
CA ASP A 25 -9.92 -9.54 8.79
C ASP A 25 -9.10 -8.35 8.28
N ALA A 26 -7.79 -8.27 8.58
CA ALA A 26 -6.99 -7.10 8.21
C ALA A 26 -6.87 -6.95 6.69
N ARG A 27 -6.95 -5.71 6.23
CA ARG A 27 -6.93 -5.36 4.80
C ARG A 27 -5.90 -4.28 4.51
N PHE A 28 -5.14 -4.47 3.44
CA PHE A 28 -4.33 -3.44 2.82
C PHE A 28 -5.05 -2.91 1.59
N ASP A 29 -5.39 -1.62 1.57
CA ASP A 29 -6.19 -0.99 0.51
C ASP A 29 -7.47 -1.75 0.15
N GLY A 30 -8.15 -2.27 1.17
CA GLY A 30 -9.38 -3.05 1.04
C GLY A 30 -9.17 -4.53 0.65
N HIS A 31 -7.95 -4.94 0.34
CA HIS A 31 -7.60 -6.30 -0.07
C HIS A 31 -7.07 -7.12 1.11
N GLY A 32 -7.51 -8.38 1.20
CA GLY A 32 -7.04 -9.34 2.21
C GLY A 32 -5.73 -10.02 1.80
N ALA A 33 -5.48 -11.21 2.34
CA ALA A 33 -4.27 -11.98 2.02
C ALA A 33 -4.09 -12.24 0.51
N GLY A 34 -2.85 -12.13 0.03
CA GLY A 34 -2.48 -12.45 -1.34
C GLY A 34 -1.78 -11.31 -2.07
N TRP A 35 -1.83 -11.34 -3.40
CA TRP A 35 -1.15 -10.39 -4.27
C TRP A 35 -2.07 -9.22 -4.64
N LEU A 36 -1.54 -8.02 -4.59
CA LEU A 36 -2.14 -6.81 -5.14
C LEU A 36 -1.14 -6.15 -6.10
N VAL A 37 -1.62 -5.69 -7.24
CA VAL A 37 -0.77 -5.09 -8.28
C VAL A 37 -1.31 -3.73 -8.64
N TYR A 38 -0.42 -2.74 -8.55
CA TYR A 38 -0.66 -1.39 -9.03
C TYR A 38 0.11 -1.17 -10.34
N GLY A 39 -0.62 -0.75 -11.38
CA GLY A 39 -0.02 -0.43 -12.68
C GLY A 39 0.81 0.87 -12.63
N PRO A 40 1.74 1.07 -13.59
CA PRO A 40 2.51 2.31 -13.70
C PRO A 40 1.64 3.57 -13.67
N GLY A 41 2.05 4.55 -12.86
CA GLY A 41 1.36 5.83 -12.70
C GLY A 41 0.19 5.82 -11.70
N SER A 42 -0.10 4.70 -11.04
CA SER A 42 -1.06 4.66 -9.93
C SER A 42 -0.61 5.55 -8.77
N ALA A 43 -1.57 6.11 -8.04
CA ALA A 43 -1.30 6.83 -6.81
C ALA A 43 -2.35 6.48 -5.75
N HIS A 44 -1.93 6.44 -4.48
CA HIS A 44 -2.81 6.14 -3.36
C HIS A 44 -2.26 6.71 -2.04
N SER A 45 -3.15 6.80 -1.05
CA SER A 45 -2.75 6.84 0.36
C SER A 45 -2.97 5.42 0.89
N PRO A 46 -1.91 4.64 1.13
CA PRO A 46 -2.06 3.24 1.51
C PRO A 46 -2.79 3.14 2.84
N THR A 47 -3.70 2.21 2.95
CA THR A 47 -4.53 2.01 4.15
C THR A 47 -4.34 0.60 4.68
N VAL A 48 -4.18 0.48 6.00
CA VAL A 48 -4.40 -0.77 6.72
C VAL A 48 -5.64 -0.59 7.56
N THR A 49 -6.60 -1.50 7.44
CA THR A 49 -7.85 -1.48 8.21
C THR A 49 -8.12 -2.83 8.84
N GLN A 50 -9.02 -2.86 9.84
CA GLN A 50 -9.53 -4.09 10.46
C GLN A 50 -8.44 -4.95 11.14
N GLY A 51 -7.32 -4.33 11.54
CA GLY A 51 -6.27 -4.98 12.31
C GLY A 51 -4.89 -4.63 11.81
N ARG A 52 -4.00 -5.63 11.75
CA ARG A 52 -2.59 -5.45 11.37
C ARG A 52 -2.22 -6.39 10.24
N ALA A 53 -1.37 -5.92 9.34
CA ALA A 53 -0.81 -6.72 8.26
C ALA A 53 0.67 -6.38 8.07
N LEU A 54 1.43 -7.35 7.59
CA LEU A 54 2.72 -7.11 6.95
C LEU A 54 2.47 -7.01 5.45
N VAL A 55 3.14 -6.06 4.79
CA VAL A 55 3.10 -5.92 3.34
C VAL A 55 4.53 -5.92 2.83
N LEU A 56 4.82 -6.79 1.86
CA LEU A 56 6.08 -6.79 1.13
C LEU A 56 5.86 -6.07 -0.20
N TYR A 57 6.58 -4.97 -0.39
CA TYR A 57 6.53 -4.13 -1.58
C TYR A 57 7.64 -4.51 -2.56
N LEU A 58 7.29 -4.76 -3.82
CA LEU A 58 8.23 -4.99 -4.92
C LEU A 58 8.08 -3.85 -5.94
N LEU A 59 9.05 -2.93 -5.90
CA LEU A 59 9.03 -1.70 -6.68
C LEU A 59 10.04 -1.78 -7.82
N PRO A 60 9.62 -1.73 -9.10
CA PRO A 60 10.55 -1.66 -10.22
C PRO A 60 11.44 -0.42 -10.13
N GLY A 61 12.73 -0.66 -9.87
CA GLY A 61 13.73 0.39 -9.66
C GLY A 61 13.59 1.15 -8.32
N GLY A 62 12.76 0.68 -7.38
CA GLY A 62 12.54 1.35 -6.10
C GLY A 62 11.84 2.71 -6.21
N ALA A 63 11.15 2.97 -7.34
CA ALA A 63 10.60 4.29 -7.66
C ALA A 63 9.30 4.57 -6.90
N ILE A 64 9.31 5.60 -6.05
CA ILE A 64 8.13 6.15 -5.36
C ILE A 64 8.21 7.68 -5.41
N GLU A 65 7.08 8.33 -5.68
CA GLU A 65 6.95 9.78 -5.65
C GLU A 65 5.94 10.21 -4.59
N PHE A 66 6.45 10.69 -3.45
CA PHE A 66 5.59 11.23 -2.39
C PHE A 66 5.01 12.59 -2.77
N THR A 67 3.71 12.76 -2.53
CA THR A 67 3.09 14.08 -2.65
C THR A 67 3.60 14.97 -1.53
N ARG A 68 4.18 16.11 -1.89
CA ARG A 68 4.68 17.09 -0.93
C ARG A 68 3.50 17.84 -0.30
N PRO A 69 3.49 18.03 1.03
CA PRO A 69 2.56 18.95 1.66
C PRO A 69 2.72 20.34 1.06
N ALA A 70 1.62 21.09 0.93
CA ALA A 70 1.70 22.51 0.62
C ALA A 70 2.52 23.22 1.72
N SER A 71 3.50 24.01 1.29
CA SER A 71 4.36 24.84 2.14
C SER A 71 3.59 25.97 2.82
#